data_AF-A0A3D4K9G1-F1
#
_entry.id   AF-A0A3D4K9G1-F1
#
_cell.length_a   1.000
_cell.length_b   1.000
_cell.length_c   1.000
_cell.angle_alpha   90.00
_cell.angle_beta   90.00
_cell.angle_gamma   90.00
#
_symmetry.space_group_name_H-M   'P 1'
#
loop_
_entity.id
_entity.type
_entity.pdbx_description
1 polymer ?
#
loop_
_entity_poly.entity_id
_entity_poly.type
_entity_poly.pdbx_seq_one_letter_code
_entity_poly.pdbx_strand_id
1 'polypeptide(L)'
;MFKKILKYFFILYLIITCLVGTFVISWPFIVLLYNGTFAPAPMPVYLPNGFIYDSDPDSKYYSKAILDEEKSIIIDGYVKDVMWYEDFIYGYRTGPAREPYYYICKYGDDCSYSQNYSEREFKRKVKEYKLPEYNSRDAHTYDSLLWEQSKTYKGKGG
;
A
#
# COMPACT_ATOMS: atom_id res chain seq x y z
N MET A 1 -13.48 -8.11 -63.66
CA MET A 1 -12.66 -8.68 -62.56
C MET A 1 -12.18 -7.60 -61.59
N PHE A 2 -11.55 -6.52 -62.08
CA PHE A 2 -11.00 -5.41 -61.29
C PHE A 2 -11.98 -4.76 -60.29
N LYS A 3 -13.21 -4.44 -60.70
CA LYS A 3 -14.24 -3.84 -59.80
C LYS A 3 -14.61 -4.71 -58.60
N LYS A 4 -14.57 -6.05 -58.74
CA LYS A 4 -14.86 -6.98 -57.63
C LYS A 4 -13.70 -6.98 -56.63
N ILE A 5 -12.47 -7.02 -57.13
CA ILE A 5 -11.24 -6.98 -56.33
C ILE A 5 -11.19 -5.68 -55.51
N LEU A 6 -11.43 -4.53 -56.15
CA LEU A 6 -11.46 -3.22 -55.48
C LEU A 6 -12.51 -3.16 -54.37
N LYS A 7 -13.71 -3.73 -54.59
CA LYS A 7 -14.77 -3.79 -53.59
C LYS A 7 -14.36 -4.61 -52.35
N TYR A 8 -13.67 -5.73 -52.54
CA TYR A 8 -13.17 -6.54 -51.41
C TYR A 8 -12.11 -5.80 -50.60
N PHE A 9 -11.16 -5.12 -51.26
CA PHE A 9 -10.16 -4.31 -50.56
C PHE A 9 -10.78 -3.16 -49.77
N PHE A 10 -11.81 -2.51 -50.33
CA PHE A 10 -12.51 -1.44 -49.63
C PHE A 10 -13.28 -1.95 -48.39
N ILE A 11 -13.95 -3.10 -48.50
CA ILE A 11 -14.62 -3.73 -47.36
C ILE A 11 -13.60 -4.12 -46.28
N LEU A 12 -12.48 -4.73 -46.66
CA LEU A 12 -11.42 -5.11 -45.73
C LEU A 12 -10.85 -3.87 -45.03
N TYR A 13 -10.59 -2.80 -45.79
CA TYR A 13 -10.12 -1.53 -45.25
C TYR A 13 -11.09 -0.95 -44.22
N LEU A 14 -12.40 -0.95 -44.51
CA LEU A 14 -13.41 -0.49 -43.57
C LEU A 14 -13.42 -1.31 -42.28
N ILE A 15 -13.33 -2.64 -42.37
CA ILE A 15 -13.30 -3.52 -41.20
C ILE A 15 -12.07 -3.21 -40.33
N ILE A 16 -10.88 -3.13 -40.94
CA ILE A 16 -9.64 -2.85 -40.21
C ILE A 16 -9.71 -1.45 -39.57
N THR A 17 -10.16 -0.45 -40.30
CA THR A 17 -10.26 0.93 -39.79
C THR A 17 -11.26 1.04 -38.65
N CYS A 18 -12.40 0.34 -38.73
CA CYS A 18 -13.36 0.25 -37.64
C CYS A 18 -12.74 -0.42 -36.40
N LEU A 19 -12.05 -1.55 -36.57
CA LEU A 19 -11.40 -2.24 -35.44
C LEU A 19 -10.35 -1.35 -34.76
N VAL A 20 -9.43 -0.77 -35.54
CA VAL A 20 -8.39 0.13 -35.01
C VAL A 20 -9.01 1.36 -34.35
N GLY A 21 -10.03 1.95 -34.99
CA GLY A 21 -10.77 3.08 -34.43
C GLY A 21 -11.42 2.73 -33.09
N THR A 22 -12.09 1.58 -33.00
CA THR A 22 -12.68 1.09 -31.75
C THR A 22 -11.60 0.88 -30.69
N PHE A 23 -10.48 0.22 -31.00
CA PHE A 23 -9.40 0.02 -30.03
C PHE A 23 -8.81 1.33 -29.51
N VAL A 24 -8.55 2.30 -30.38
CA VAL A 24 -8.00 3.62 -30.01
C VAL A 24 -9.00 4.40 -29.14
N ILE A 25 -10.29 4.37 -29.47
CA ILE A 25 -11.33 5.05 -28.69
C ILE A 25 -11.57 4.35 -27.36
N SER A 26 -11.53 3.01 -27.32
CA SER A 26 -11.75 2.22 -26.10
C SER A 26 -10.55 2.25 -25.15
N TRP A 27 -9.34 2.49 -25.63
CA TRP A 27 -8.13 2.52 -24.81
C TRP A 27 -8.22 3.41 -23.56
N PRO A 28 -8.62 4.70 -23.64
CA PRO A 28 -8.75 5.55 -22.44
C PRO A 28 -9.80 5.01 -21.45
N PHE A 29 -10.88 4.39 -21.92
CA PHE A 29 -11.87 3.78 -21.03
C PHE A 29 -11.32 2.53 -20.32
N ILE A 30 -10.56 1.71 -21.02
CA ILE A 30 -9.87 0.55 -20.43
C ILE A 30 -8.88 1.02 -19.37
N VAL A 31 -8.09 2.06 -19.64
CA VAL A 31 -7.13 2.62 -18.68
C VAL A 31 -7.84 3.22 -17.47
N LEU A 32 -8.93 3.96 -17.66
CA LEU A 32 -9.73 4.52 -16.56
C LEU A 32 -10.36 3.43 -15.71
N LEU A 33 -10.93 2.38 -16.32
CA LEU A 33 -11.47 1.24 -15.59
C LEU A 33 -10.36 0.48 -14.87
N TYR A 34 -9.24 0.21 -15.52
CA TYR A 34 -8.11 -0.48 -14.90
C TYR A 34 -7.59 0.28 -13.66
N ASN A 35 -7.36 1.59 -13.79
CA ASN A 35 -6.90 2.41 -12.67
C ASN A 35 -7.98 2.62 -11.59
N GLY A 36 -9.27 2.58 -11.96
CA GLY A 36 -10.38 2.82 -11.05
C GLY A 36 -10.90 1.59 -10.31
N THR A 37 -10.82 0.39 -10.91
CA THR A 37 -11.35 -0.86 -10.33
C THR A 37 -10.30 -1.92 -10.06
N PHE A 38 -9.16 -1.89 -10.76
CA PHE A 38 -8.08 -2.86 -10.62
C PHE A 38 -6.79 -2.17 -10.16
N ALA A 39 -6.93 -1.24 -9.20
CA ALA A 39 -5.77 -0.64 -8.55
C ALA A 39 -4.78 -1.75 -8.19
N PRO A 40 -3.48 -1.59 -8.52
CA PRO A 40 -2.49 -2.64 -8.31
C PRO A 40 -2.59 -3.14 -6.87
N ALA A 41 -2.55 -4.47 -6.71
CA ALA A 41 -2.61 -5.09 -5.40
C ALA A 41 -1.59 -4.38 -4.48
N PRO A 42 -2.01 -3.99 -3.27
CA PRO A 42 -1.10 -3.32 -2.35
C PRO A 42 0.15 -4.18 -2.15
N MET A 43 1.32 -3.55 -2.30
CA MET A 43 2.59 -4.24 -2.18
C MET A 43 3.10 -4.16 -0.73
N PRO A 44 3.69 -5.23 -0.19
CA PRO A 44 4.36 -5.15 1.10
C PRO A 44 5.52 -4.15 1.05
N VAL A 45 5.63 -3.36 2.10
CA VAL A 45 6.76 -2.46 2.34
C VAL A 45 7.61 -3.06 3.44
N TYR A 46 8.87 -3.36 3.15
CA TYR A 46 9.79 -3.93 4.12
C TYR A 46 10.49 -2.81 4.88
N LEU A 47 10.35 -2.80 6.21
CA LEU A 47 10.97 -1.81 7.08
C LEU A 47 12.40 -2.22 7.46
N PRO A 48 13.30 -1.26 7.77
CA PRO A 48 14.70 -1.56 8.06
C PRO A 48 14.94 -2.48 9.26
N ASN A 49 13.95 -2.61 10.15
CA ASN A 49 14.01 -3.38 11.39
C ASN A 49 13.28 -4.73 11.31
N GLY A 50 13.01 -5.24 10.11
CA GLY A 50 12.45 -6.58 9.87
C GLY A 50 10.93 -6.66 9.88
N PHE A 51 10.24 -5.59 10.29
CA PHE A 51 8.78 -5.51 10.15
C PHE A 51 8.35 -5.29 8.71
N ILE A 52 7.13 -5.72 8.37
CA ILE A 52 6.51 -5.53 7.06
C ILE A 52 5.26 -4.68 7.25
N TYR A 53 5.18 -3.55 6.55
CA TYR A 53 3.98 -2.74 6.46
C TYR A 53 3.18 -3.14 5.22
N ASP A 54 2.09 -3.87 5.42
CA ASP A 54 1.27 -4.39 4.32
C ASP A 54 -0.23 -4.27 4.65
N SER A 55 -1.05 -4.80 3.77
CA SER A 55 -2.47 -4.94 3.98
C SER A 55 -2.73 -6.08 4.95
N ASP A 56 -3.67 -5.83 5.85
CA ASP A 56 -4.17 -6.81 6.80
C ASP A 56 -4.82 -7.98 6.02
N PRO A 57 -4.25 -9.20 6.07
CA PRO A 57 -4.77 -10.34 5.33
C PRO A 57 -6.12 -10.83 5.85
N ASP A 58 -6.45 -10.53 7.12
CA ASP A 58 -7.67 -11.00 7.78
C ASP A 58 -8.81 -9.98 7.68
N SER A 59 -8.50 -8.76 7.25
CA SER A 59 -9.49 -7.70 7.14
C SER A 59 -10.28 -7.76 5.84
N LYS A 60 -11.62 -7.77 5.96
CA LYS A 60 -12.54 -7.59 4.83
C LYS A 60 -12.45 -6.19 4.21
N TYR A 61 -11.90 -5.23 4.95
CA TYR A 61 -11.64 -3.88 4.49
C TYR A 61 -10.15 -3.78 4.16
N TYR A 62 -9.78 -3.09 3.07
CA TYR A 62 -8.36 -2.82 2.76
C TYR A 62 -7.74 -1.92 3.85
N SER A 63 -7.39 -2.50 4.99
CA SER A 63 -6.73 -1.85 6.12
C SER A 63 -5.27 -2.27 6.15
N LYS A 64 -4.41 -1.40 6.67
CA LYS A 64 -2.97 -1.67 6.74
C LYS A 64 -2.58 -2.15 8.13
N ALA A 65 -1.73 -3.15 8.20
CA ALA A 65 -1.24 -3.81 9.40
C ALA A 65 0.29 -3.84 9.39
N ILE A 66 0.89 -4.13 10.54
CA ILE A 66 2.32 -4.45 10.64
C ILE A 66 2.44 -5.94 10.88
N LEU A 67 3.27 -6.59 10.06
CA LEU A 67 3.53 -8.02 10.12
C LEU A 67 5.02 -8.26 10.41
N ASP A 68 5.34 -9.49 10.79
CA ASP A 68 6.71 -10.00 10.84
C ASP A 68 7.13 -10.65 9.50
N GLU A 69 8.32 -11.25 9.46
CA GLU A 69 8.84 -11.95 8.28
C GLU A 69 8.05 -13.22 7.92
N GLU A 70 7.40 -13.84 8.91
CA GLU A 70 6.53 -15.00 8.73
C GLU A 70 5.12 -14.61 8.25
N LYS A 71 4.86 -13.30 8.10
CA LYS A 71 3.57 -12.69 7.78
C LYS A 71 2.51 -12.87 8.87
N SER A 72 2.93 -13.04 10.11
CA SER A 72 2.06 -12.98 11.28
C SER A 72 1.76 -11.52 11.60
N ILE A 73 0.51 -11.21 11.94
CA ILE A 73 0.10 -9.86 12.32
C ILE A 73 0.69 -9.54 13.70
N ILE A 74 1.47 -8.47 13.77
CA ILE A 74 2.05 -7.94 15.02
C ILE A 74 1.24 -6.75 15.52
N ILE A 75 0.85 -5.85 14.61
CA ILE A 75 -0.07 -4.74 14.89
C ILE A 75 -1.25 -4.88 13.96
N ASP A 76 -2.45 -4.95 14.52
CA ASP A 76 -3.69 -5.14 13.78
C ASP A 76 -3.91 -4.06 12.71
N GLY A 77 -4.83 -4.30 11.79
CA GLY A 77 -5.20 -3.36 10.72
C GLY A 77 -5.59 -1.96 11.20
N TYR A 78 -5.61 -1.01 10.27
CA TYR A 78 -5.86 0.44 10.46
C TYR A 78 -4.68 1.25 11.00
N VAL A 79 -3.47 0.74 10.84
CA VAL A 79 -2.24 1.52 11.00
C VAL A 79 -2.26 2.68 10.00
N LYS A 80 -1.91 3.87 10.46
CA LYS A 80 -1.91 5.10 9.66
C LYS A 80 -0.49 5.54 9.34
N ASP A 81 0.34 5.61 10.37
CA ASP A 81 1.72 5.98 10.28
C ASP A 81 2.56 5.15 11.26
N VAL A 82 3.85 5.02 10.93
CA VAL A 82 4.82 4.23 11.68
C VAL A 82 6.09 5.04 11.88
N MET A 83 6.71 4.86 13.03
CA MET A 83 8.11 5.18 13.30
C MET A 83 8.81 3.89 13.73
N TRP A 84 10.10 3.82 13.49
CA TRP A 84 10.93 2.73 13.95
C TRP A 84 12.23 3.25 14.56
N TYR A 85 12.75 2.52 15.54
CA TYR A 85 14.03 2.80 16.15
C TYR A 85 14.63 1.49 16.65
N GLU A 86 15.82 1.13 16.14
CA GLU A 86 16.43 -0.18 16.40
C GLU A 86 15.45 -1.33 16.11
N ASP A 87 15.11 -2.14 17.10
CA ASP A 87 14.17 -3.26 17.01
C ASP A 87 12.72 -2.89 17.39
N PHE A 88 12.44 -1.60 17.64
CA PHE A 88 11.09 -1.12 17.95
C PHE A 88 10.37 -0.57 16.74
N ILE A 89 9.06 -0.82 16.70
CA ILE A 89 8.11 -0.11 15.86
C ILE A 89 7.01 0.51 16.72
N TYR A 90 6.63 1.74 16.42
CA TYR A 90 5.62 2.45 17.18
C TYR A 90 4.93 3.49 16.31
N GLY A 91 3.71 3.87 16.66
CA GLY A 91 2.97 4.80 15.81
C GLY A 91 1.51 4.91 16.17
N TYR A 92 0.73 5.32 15.17
CA TYR A 92 -0.68 5.62 15.30
C TYR A 92 -1.55 4.70 14.44
N ARG A 93 -2.62 4.19 15.05
CA ARG A 93 -3.67 3.41 14.38
C ARG A 93 -5.03 3.95 14.74
N THR A 94 -6.01 3.65 13.89
CA THR A 94 -7.39 4.08 14.10
C THR A 94 -8.26 2.87 14.44
N GLY A 95 -8.94 2.89 15.59
CA GLY A 95 -9.85 1.82 15.98
C GLY A 95 -11.10 1.73 15.09
N PRO A 96 -11.93 0.67 15.24
CA PRO A 96 -13.12 0.46 14.42
C PRO A 96 -14.12 1.64 14.43
N ALA A 97 -14.26 2.34 15.56
CA ALA A 97 -15.12 3.52 15.68
C ALA A 97 -14.40 4.85 15.39
N ARG A 98 -13.29 4.82 14.65
CA ARG A 98 -12.43 5.98 14.34
C ARG A 98 -11.72 6.60 15.54
N GLU A 99 -11.52 5.82 16.58
CA GLU A 99 -10.86 6.22 17.81
C GLU A 99 -9.34 6.23 17.60
N PRO A 100 -8.61 7.21 18.13
CA PRO A 100 -7.16 7.23 18.02
C PRO A 100 -6.51 6.30 19.03
N TYR A 101 -5.72 5.34 18.54
CA TYR A 101 -4.92 4.45 19.37
C TYR A 101 -3.44 4.52 18.98
N TYR A 102 -2.57 4.37 19.96
CA TYR A 102 -1.14 4.31 19.75
C TYR A 102 -0.61 2.94 20.10
N TYR A 103 0.46 2.54 19.42
CA TYR A 103 1.10 1.26 19.63
C TYR A 103 2.60 1.40 19.77
N ILE A 104 3.21 0.49 20.53
CA ILE A 104 4.66 0.28 20.61
C ILE A 104 4.89 -1.23 20.66
N CYS A 105 5.78 -1.71 19.83
CA CYS A 105 6.15 -3.11 19.77
C CYS A 105 7.65 -3.26 19.54
N LYS A 106 8.23 -4.25 20.21
CA LYS A 106 9.60 -4.69 19.97
C LYS A 106 9.55 -5.95 19.12
N TYR A 107 10.47 -6.07 18.16
CA TYR A 107 10.51 -7.24 17.29
C TYR A 107 10.69 -8.54 18.10
N GLY A 108 9.83 -9.52 17.85
CA GLY A 108 9.80 -10.81 18.55
C GLY A 108 9.00 -10.86 19.85
N ASP A 109 8.47 -9.73 20.35
CA ASP A 109 7.61 -9.70 21.54
C ASP A 109 6.12 -9.86 21.15
N ASP A 110 5.29 -10.35 22.09
CA ASP A 110 3.83 -10.33 21.95
C ASP A 110 3.29 -8.93 22.24
N CYS A 111 2.85 -8.26 21.17
CA CYS A 111 2.38 -6.88 21.19
C CYS A 111 0.85 -6.75 21.24
N SER A 112 0.13 -7.84 21.50
CA SER A 112 -1.34 -7.87 21.51
C SER A 112 -1.96 -6.81 22.44
N TYR A 113 -1.31 -6.54 23.57
CA TYR A 113 -1.75 -5.58 24.58
C TYR A 113 -1.16 -4.17 24.41
N SER A 114 -0.11 -4.02 23.61
CA SER A 114 0.64 -2.76 23.49
C SER A 114 0.22 -1.92 22.28
N GLN A 115 -0.98 -2.19 21.74
CA GLN A 115 -1.52 -1.56 20.54
C GLN A 115 -2.76 -0.67 20.74
N ASN A 116 -3.22 -0.52 21.98
CA ASN A 116 -4.39 0.30 22.33
C ASN A 116 -4.07 1.38 23.37
N TYR A 117 -2.86 1.94 23.35
CA TYR A 117 -2.49 2.99 24.30
C TYR A 117 -3.22 4.30 24.02
N SER A 118 -3.64 4.96 25.10
CA SER A 118 -3.96 6.38 25.04
C SER A 118 -2.71 7.21 24.76
N GLU A 119 -2.86 8.43 24.23
CA GLU A 119 -1.74 9.31 23.93
C GLU A 119 -0.83 9.54 25.16
N ARG A 120 -1.42 9.67 26.35
CA ARG A 120 -0.69 9.88 27.60
C ARG A 120 0.14 8.65 27.99
N GLU A 121 -0.42 7.46 27.87
CA GLU A 121 0.28 6.21 28.16
C GLU A 121 1.39 5.95 27.17
N PHE A 122 1.11 6.19 25.89
CA PHE A 122 2.07 6.09 24.81
C PHE A 122 3.28 6.99 25.04
N LYS A 123 3.08 8.29 25.31
CA LYS A 123 4.19 9.21 25.62
C LYS A 123 5.00 8.77 26.84
N ARG A 124 4.35 8.19 27.86
CA ARG A 124 5.04 7.62 29.02
C ARG A 124 5.90 6.41 28.60
N LYS A 125 5.36 5.51 27.78
CA LYS A 125 6.06 4.31 27.30
C LYS A 125 7.21 4.63 26.35
N VAL A 126 7.04 5.60 25.44
CA VAL A 126 8.13 6.13 24.59
C VAL A 126 9.31 6.58 25.46
N LYS A 127 9.05 7.31 26.56
CA LYS A 127 10.10 7.74 27.51
C LYS A 127 10.69 6.58 28.30
N GLU A 128 9.87 5.64 28.74
CA GLU A 128 10.29 4.43 29.47
C GLU A 128 11.28 3.60 28.66
N TYR A 129 11.00 3.41 27.37
CA TYR A 129 11.86 2.71 26.43
C TYR A 129 12.96 3.57 25.81
N LYS A 130 13.07 4.85 26.18
CA LYS A 130 14.04 5.83 25.64
C LYS A 130 13.98 5.97 24.11
N LEU A 131 12.78 5.84 23.54
CA LEU A 131 12.55 6.00 22.11
C LEU A 131 12.50 7.49 21.71
N PRO A 132 12.83 7.84 20.45
CA PRO A 132 12.59 9.18 19.93
C PRO A 132 11.13 9.58 20.07
N GLU A 133 10.87 10.84 20.43
CA GLU A 133 9.50 11.33 20.58
C GLU A 133 8.73 11.19 19.26
N TYR A 134 7.55 10.57 19.35
CA TYR A 134 6.67 10.43 18.21
C TYR A 134 6.24 11.79 17.69
N ASN A 135 6.39 11.98 16.39
CA ASN A 135 5.85 13.15 15.69
C ASN A 135 5.35 12.73 14.31
N SER A 136 4.24 13.34 13.87
CA SER A 136 3.61 12.99 12.59
C SER A 136 4.39 13.45 11.36
N ARG A 137 5.47 14.23 11.55
CA ARG A 137 6.31 14.74 10.46
C ARG A 137 7.38 13.73 10.05
N ASP A 138 7.92 13.01 11.03
CA ASP A 138 8.94 11.98 10.88
C ASP A 138 8.31 10.58 10.85
N ALA A 139 7.04 10.46 11.22
CA ALA A 139 6.27 9.24 11.01
C ALA A 139 5.98 9.03 9.52
N HIS A 140 6.05 7.77 9.10
CA HIS A 140 5.92 7.37 7.72
C HIS A 140 4.57 6.69 7.49
N THR A 141 3.85 7.11 6.47
CA THR A 141 2.64 6.41 6.01
C THR A 141 3.01 5.28 5.06
N TYR A 142 2.08 4.35 4.87
CA TYR A 142 2.25 3.28 3.89
C TYR A 142 2.56 3.84 2.49
N ASP A 143 1.81 4.86 2.06
CA ASP A 143 1.99 5.46 0.72
C ASP A 143 3.34 6.17 0.57
N SER A 144 3.83 6.84 1.62
CA SER A 144 5.15 7.49 1.57
C SER A 144 6.27 6.48 1.41
N LEU A 145 6.20 5.36 2.14
CA LEU A 145 7.21 4.32 2.08
C LEU A 145 7.15 3.52 0.77
N LEU A 146 5.94 3.24 0.28
CA LEU A 146 5.75 2.59 -1.00
C LEU A 146 6.36 3.43 -2.13
N TRP A 147 6.18 4.75 -2.08
CA TRP A 147 6.80 5.68 -3.01
C TRP A 147 8.34 5.65 -2.93
N GLU A 148 8.92 5.68 -1.73
CA GLU A 148 10.37 5.57 -1.53
C GLU A 148 10.94 4.25 -2.04
N GLN A 149 10.27 3.12 -1.74
CA GLN A 149 10.63 1.81 -2.24
C GLN A 149 10.60 1.78 -3.77
N SER A 150 9.57 2.36 -4.40
CA SER A 150 9.44 2.39 -5.86
C SER A 150 10.57 3.16 -6.56
N LYS A 151 11.12 4.21 -5.94
CA LYS A 151 12.28 4.96 -6.46
C LYS A 151 13.55 4.11 -6.46
N THR A 152 13.75 3.33 -5.40
CA THR A 152 14.89 2.43 -5.28
C THR A 152 14.88 1.35 -6.37
N TYR A 153 13.69 0.85 -6.74
CA TYR A 153 13.55 -0.14 -7.83
C TYR A 153 13.79 0.47 -9.22
N LYS A 154 13.32 1.69 -9.51
CA LYS A 154 13.53 2.34 -10.82
C LYS A 154 14.99 2.68 -11.11
N GLY A 155 15.87 2.73 -10.11
CA GLY A 155 17.31 2.97 -10.30
C GLY A 155 18.14 1.74 -10.70
N LYS A 156 17.55 0.53 -10.74
CA LYS A 156 18.27 -0.73 -11.06
C LYS A 156 17.93 -1.33 -12.43
N GLY A 157 17.08 -0.68 -13.22
CA GLY A 157 16.80 -1.05 -14.60
C GLY A 157 17.55 -0.13 -15.56
N GLY A 158 18.82 -0.46 -15.84
CA GLY A 158 19.57 0.04 -16.99
C GLY A 158 19.34 -0.81 -18.22
#